data_AF-A0A1G7V0L0-F1
#
_entry.id   AF-A0A1G7V0L0-F1
#
_cell.length_a   1.000
_cell.length_b   1.000
_cell.length_c   1.000
_cell.angle_alpha   90.00
_cell.angle_beta   90.00
_cell.angle_gamma   90.00
#
_symmetry.space_group_name_H-M   'P 1'
#
loop_
_entity.id
_entity.type
_entity.pdbx_description
1 polymer ?
#
loop_
_entity_poly.entity_id
_entity_poly.type
_entity_poly.pdbx_seq_one_letter_code
_entity_poly.pdbx_strand_id
1 'polypeptide(L)'
;MGFHIKNNYGPNIEVNAGGKLTLVQDKNGLWHTVEEAEIQEAEYKGLPEVLATDEAMALWRKAQQAGYVDEHYQPLISRTQAALLADAMAERLGIKEKWKVFEGFWNRNYMRSDYNLALTRKKTLDFLDELKVVFD
;
A
#
# COMPACT_ATOMS: atom_id res chain seq x y z
N MET A 1 -12.02 38.45 -15.65
CA MET A 1 -10.54 38.53 -15.49
C MET A 1 -10.10 37.28 -14.76
N GLY A 2 -9.48 36.33 -15.47
CA GLY A 2 -8.95 35.11 -14.86
C GLY A 2 -7.46 35.30 -14.57
N PHE A 3 -7.04 35.09 -13.33
CA PHE A 3 -5.64 35.16 -12.94
C PHE A 3 -4.97 33.83 -13.32
N HIS A 4 -3.99 33.88 -14.22
CA HIS A 4 -3.11 32.74 -14.51
C HIS A 4 -1.95 32.75 -13.52
N ILE A 5 -1.98 31.84 -12.54
CA ILE A 5 -0.85 31.61 -11.64
C ILE A 5 -0.03 30.47 -12.26
N LYS A 6 1.15 30.79 -12.80
CA LYS A 6 2.09 29.77 -13.29
C LYS A 6 2.81 29.16 -12.09
N ASN A 7 2.48 27.93 -11.73
CA ASN A 7 3.27 27.14 -10.79
C ASN A 7 4.37 26.40 -11.57
N ASN A 8 5.63 26.68 -11.27
CA ASN A 8 6.78 26.03 -11.94
C ASN A 8 7.15 24.65 -11.36
N TYR A 9 6.35 24.08 -10.45
CA TYR A 9 6.64 22.79 -9.80
C TYR A 9 5.43 21.85 -9.62
N GLY A 10 4.39 21.95 -10.44
CA GLY A 10 3.23 21.04 -10.36
C GLY A 10 2.20 21.25 -11.47
N PRO A 11 1.18 20.37 -11.58
CA PRO A 11 0.21 20.40 -12.67
C PRO A 11 -0.50 21.76 -12.76
N ASN A 12 -0.81 22.18 -14.00
CA ASN A 12 -1.53 23.42 -14.29
C ASN A 12 -2.94 23.34 -13.69
N ILE A 13 -3.23 24.14 -12.67
CA ILE A 13 -4.55 24.20 -12.03
C ILE A 13 -5.34 25.35 -12.65
N GLU A 14 -6.35 25.04 -13.45
CA GLU A 14 -7.32 26.02 -13.96
C GLU A 14 -8.44 26.23 -12.93
N VAL A 15 -8.46 27.40 -12.29
CA VAL A 15 -9.53 27.81 -11.36
C VAL A 15 -10.60 28.61 -12.11
N ASN A 16 -11.81 28.04 -12.21
CA ASN A 16 -12.99 28.78 -12.67
C ASN A 16 -13.43 29.79 -11.60
N ALA A 17 -13.74 31.02 -12.04
CA ALA A 17 -14.01 32.16 -11.18
C ALA A 17 -15.17 31.89 -10.19
N GLY A 18 -14.84 31.71 -8.90
CA GLY A 18 -15.78 31.56 -7.80
C GLY A 18 -15.61 30.27 -6.96
N GLY A 19 -14.83 29.30 -7.42
CA GLY A 19 -14.55 28.07 -6.65
C GLY A 19 -13.43 28.28 -5.63
N LYS A 20 -13.71 28.09 -4.34
CA LYS A 20 -12.67 28.04 -3.29
C LYS A 20 -12.05 26.65 -3.29
N LEU A 21 -10.88 26.48 -3.90
CA LEU A 21 -10.10 25.26 -3.77
C LEU A 21 -9.42 25.24 -2.41
N THR A 22 -9.63 24.15 -1.66
CA THR A 22 -8.94 23.91 -0.39
C THR A 22 -7.95 22.79 -0.66
N LEU A 23 -6.66 23.07 -0.47
CA LEU A 23 -5.56 22.12 -0.67
C LEU A 23 -4.88 21.87 0.68
N VAL A 24 -4.41 20.65 0.87
CA VAL A 24 -3.66 20.23 2.06
C VAL A 24 -2.30 19.75 1.60
N GLN A 25 -1.27 20.16 2.34
CA GLN A 25 0.10 19.71 2.08
C GLN A 25 0.40 18.50 2.96
N ASP A 26 0.87 17.41 2.35
CA ASP A 26 1.28 16.22 3.09
C ASP A 26 2.68 16.36 3.71
N LYS A 27 3.08 15.34 4.48
CA LYS A 27 4.39 15.27 5.17
C LYS A 27 5.60 15.23 4.22
N ASN A 28 5.38 14.95 2.93
CA ASN A 28 6.40 14.92 1.89
C ASN A 28 6.42 16.22 1.06
N GLY A 29 5.56 17.18 1.39
CA GLY A 29 5.47 18.48 0.72
C GLY A 29 4.59 18.47 -0.53
N LEU A 30 3.88 17.37 -0.83
CA LEU A 30 2.99 17.26 -1.97
C LEU A 30 1.62 17.86 -1.63
N TRP A 31 1.01 18.55 -2.59
CA TRP A 31 -0.29 19.18 -2.43
C TRP A 31 -1.39 18.27 -2.96
N HIS A 32 -2.37 17.98 -2.10
CA HIS A 32 -3.57 17.20 -2.44
C HIS A 32 -4.81 18.08 -2.27
N THR A 33 -5.89 17.78 -3.00
CA THR A 33 -7.19 18.36 -2.67
C THR A 33 -7.70 17.82 -1.33
N VAL A 34 -8.50 18.60 -0.59
CA VAL A 34 -9.08 18.13 0.68
C VAL A 34 -9.90 16.85 0.49
N GLU A 35 -10.62 16.73 -0.62
CA GLU A 35 -11.39 15.52 -0.94
C GLU A 35 -10.48 14.30 -1.18
N GLU A 36 -9.37 14.44 -1.90
CA GLU A 36 -8.39 13.36 -2.09
C GLU A 36 -7.68 12.98 -0.78
N ALA A 37 -7.38 13.96 0.09
CA ALA A 37 -6.76 13.74 1.38
C ALA A 37 -7.70 13.03 2.37
N GLU A 38 -8.99 13.38 2.39
CA GLU A 38 -10.01 12.72 3.21
C GLU A 38 -10.28 11.28 2.75
N ILE A 39 -10.31 11.03 1.43
CA ILE A 39 -10.44 9.68 0.87
C ILE A 39 -9.22 8.83 1.24
N GLN A 40 -8.02 9.40 1.11
CA GLN A 40 -6.79 8.75 1.53
C GLN A 40 -6.78 8.46 3.04
N GLU A 41 -7.08 9.44 3.89
CA GLU A 41 -7.08 9.26 5.36
C GLU A 41 -8.11 8.22 5.83
N ALA A 42 -9.23 8.07 5.12
CA ALA A 42 -10.19 7.00 5.34
C ALA A 42 -9.67 5.63 4.89
N GLU A 43 -8.98 5.54 3.75
CA GLU A 43 -8.37 4.32 3.20
C GLU A 43 -7.19 3.82 4.07
N TYR A 44 -6.41 4.73 4.65
CA TYR A 44 -5.27 4.44 5.52
C TYR A 44 -5.66 4.16 6.99
N LYS A 45 -6.93 4.32 7.36
CA LYS A 45 -7.38 4.27 8.75
C LYS A 45 -7.22 2.87 9.35
N GLY A 46 -6.11 2.65 10.05
CA GLY A 46 -5.77 1.38 10.70
C GLY A 46 -4.59 0.64 10.07
N LEU A 47 -4.02 1.15 8.97
CA LEU A 47 -2.76 0.65 8.42
C LEU A 47 -1.57 1.20 9.24
N PRO A 48 -0.58 0.35 9.56
CA PRO A 48 0.70 0.82 10.08
C PRO A 48 1.34 1.85 9.13
N GLU A 49 2.02 2.88 9.65
CA GLU A 49 2.65 3.92 8.80
C GLU A 49 3.58 3.34 7.72
N VAL A 50 4.24 2.22 8.02
CA VAL A 50 5.13 1.50 7.09
C VAL A 50 4.40 0.78 5.96
N LEU A 51 3.09 0.55 6.10
CA LEU A 51 2.20 -0.04 5.10
C LEU A 51 1.25 0.98 4.47
N ALA A 52 1.31 2.25 4.89
CA ALA A 52 0.52 3.37 4.41
C ALA A 52 1.35 4.34 3.55
N THR A 53 2.46 3.88 2.98
CA THR A 53 3.27 4.66 2.04
C THR A 53 2.73 4.52 0.62
N ASP A 54 3.01 5.48 -0.26
CA ASP A 54 2.59 5.42 -1.67
C ASP A 54 3.07 4.14 -2.37
N GLU A 55 4.30 3.72 -2.06
CA GLU A 55 4.87 2.45 -2.54
C GLU A 55 4.10 1.24 -2.00
N ALA A 56 3.74 1.24 -0.71
CA ALA A 56 2.95 0.17 -0.12
C ALA A 56 1.56 0.08 -0.75
N MET A 57 0.94 1.22 -1.05
CA MET A 57 -0.36 1.26 -1.73
C MET A 57 -0.30 0.73 -3.16
N ALA A 58 0.78 1.01 -3.89
CA ALA A 58 0.99 0.42 -5.20
C ALA A 58 1.07 -1.12 -5.11
N LEU A 59 1.77 -1.65 -4.10
CA LEU A 59 1.83 -3.10 -3.84
C LEU A 59 0.47 -3.66 -3.41
N TRP A 60 -0.28 -2.95 -2.56
CA TRP A 60 -1.62 -3.36 -2.15
C TRP A 60 -2.59 -3.45 -3.32
N ARG A 61 -2.58 -2.47 -4.23
CA ARG A 61 -3.39 -2.49 -5.44
C ARG A 61 -3.05 -3.68 -6.34
N LYS A 62 -1.77 -3.98 -6.53
CA LYS A 62 -1.32 -5.18 -7.26
C LYS A 62 -1.81 -6.47 -6.58
N ALA A 63 -1.71 -6.54 -5.25
CA ALA A 63 -2.17 -7.69 -4.48
C ALA A 63 -3.70 -7.88 -4.54
N GLN A 64 -4.47 -6.78 -4.54
CA GLN A 64 -5.93 -6.81 -4.72
C GLN A 64 -6.32 -7.27 -6.13
N GLN A 65 -5.66 -6.73 -7.16
CA GLN A 65 -5.89 -7.14 -8.55
C GLN A 65 -5.63 -8.64 -8.79
N ALA A 66 -4.62 -9.19 -8.10
CA ALA A 66 -4.32 -10.61 -8.12
C ALA A 66 -5.24 -11.46 -7.23
N GLY A 67 -6.15 -10.84 -6.46
CA GLY A 67 -7.09 -11.51 -5.55
C GLY A 67 -6.43 -12.10 -4.30
N TYR A 68 -5.25 -11.59 -3.92
CA TYR A 68 -4.53 -12.08 -2.74
C TYR A 68 -5.06 -11.52 -1.43
N VAL A 69 -5.59 -10.28 -1.49
CA VAL A 69 -6.15 -9.57 -0.34
C VAL A 69 -7.52 -8.99 -0.67
N ASP A 70 -8.30 -8.71 0.37
CA ASP A 70 -9.61 -8.07 0.25
C ASP A 70 -9.53 -6.54 0.22
N GLU A 71 -10.70 -5.89 0.26
CA GLU A 71 -10.86 -4.43 0.29
C GLU A 71 -10.22 -3.79 1.53
N HIS A 72 -9.99 -4.54 2.60
CA HIS A 72 -9.36 -4.10 3.85
C HIS A 72 -7.89 -4.55 3.95
N TYR A 73 -7.30 -4.99 2.83
CA TYR A 73 -5.94 -5.50 2.75
C TYR A 73 -5.68 -6.73 3.65
N GLN A 74 -6.72 -7.48 3.98
CA GLN A 74 -6.64 -8.74 4.70
C GLN A 74 -6.42 -9.90 3.72
N PRO A 75 -5.55 -10.87 4.05
CA PRO A 75 -5.17 -11.92 3.12
C PRO A 75 -6.29 -12.96 2.96
N LEU A 76 -6.74 -13.13 1.70
CA LEU A 76 -7.70 -14.16 1.27
C LEU A 76 -7.04 -15.51 0.97
N ILE A 77 -5.71 -15.53 0.95
CA ILE A 77 -4.85 -16.69 0.66
C ILE A 77 -4.50 -17.50 1.92
N SER A 78 -3.91 -18.68 1.70
CA SER A 78 -3.51 -19.56 2.81
C SER A 78 -2.48 -18.90 3.73
N ARG A 79 -2.39 -19.33 4.99
CA ARG A 79 -1.46 -18.78 5.99
C ARG A 79 0.00 -18.73 5.50
N THR A 80 0.46 -19.80 4.85
CA THR A 80 1.80 -19.91 4.30
C THR A 80 2.02 -18.97 3.11
N GLN A 81 1.01 -18.79 2.25
CA GLN A 81 1.07 -17.84 1.12
C GLN A 81 1.02 -16.39 1.61
N ALA A 82 0.21 -16.09 2.62
CA ALA A 82 0.17 -14.77 3.25
C ALA A 82 1.53 -14.39 3.86
N ALA A 83 2.23 -15.36 4.46
CA ALA A 83 3.58 -15.12 4.98
C ALA A 83 4.59 -14.82 3.86
N LEU A 84 4.49 -15.46 2.70
CA LEU A 84 5.30 -15.15 1.51
C LEU A 84 4.98 -13.75 0.95
N LEU A 85 3.69 -13.40 0.89
CA LEU A 85 3.23 -12.07 0.46
C LEU A 85 3.81 -10.98 1.37
N ALA A 86 3.69 -11.15 2.70
CA ALA A 86 4.25 -10.23 3.67
C ALA A 86 5.78 -10.11 3.58
N ASP A 87 6.47 -11.21 3.30
CA ASP A 87 7.92 -11.21 3.09
C ASP A 87 8.32 -10.38 1.87
N ALA A 88 7.67 -10.62 0.73
CA ALA A 88 7.94 -9.91 -0.52
C ALA A 88 7.62 -8.42 -0.42
N MET A 89 6.49 -8.06 0.21
CA MET A 89 6.14 -6.65 0.45
C MET A 89 7.14 -5.98 1.40
N ALA A 90 7.53 -6.66 2.48
CA ALA A 90 8.49 -6.11 3.41
C ALA A 90 9.89 -5.92 2.80
N GLU A 91 10.32 -6.82 1.92
CA GLU A 91 11.59 -6.70 1.21
C GLU A 91 11.59 -5.48 0.29
N ARG A 92 10.50 -5.29 -0.49
CA ARG A 92 10.33 -4.11 -1.36
C ARG A 92 10.27 -2.80 -0.56
N LEU A 93 9.57 -2.80 0.57
CA LEU A 93 9.40 -1.61 1.43
C LEU A 93 10.56 -1.41 2.44
N GLY A 94 11.55 -2.30 2.48
CA GLY A 94 12.69 -2.20 3.42
C GLY A 94 12.31 -2.35 4.90
N ILE A 95 11.22 -3.05 5.22
CA ILE A 95 10.70 -3.16 6.59
C ILE A 95 11.53 -4.18 7.39
N LYS A 96 12.22 -3.71 8.44
CA LYS A 96 13.04 -4.57 9.32
C LYS A 96 12.20 -5.51 10.19
N GLU A 97 11.13 -5.01 10.83
CA GLU A 97 10.25 -5.80 11.72
C GLU A 97 9.02 -6.36 11.00
N LYS A 98 9.20 -6.92 9.79
CA LYS A 98 8.11 -7.36 8.91
C LYS A 98 7.04 -8.20 9.60
N TRP A 99 7.43 -9.24 10.33
CA TRP A 99 6.48 -10.13 10.97
C TRP A 99 5.60 -9.41 11.97
N LYS A 100 6.17 -8.57 12.84
CA LYS A 100 5.42 -7.86 13.87
C LYS A 100 4.40 -6.88 13.28
N VAL A 101 4.76 -6.22 12.18
CA VAL A 101 3.89 -5.29 11.45
C VAL A 101 2.70 -6.04 10.86
N PHE A 102 2.95 -7.10 10.08
CA PHE A 102 1.90 -7.87 9.43
C PHE A 102 1.08 -8.74 10.40
N GLU A 103 1.70 -9.29 11.44
CA GLU A 103 1.01 -10.03 12.52
C GLU A 103 0.03 -9.12 13.27
N GLY A 104 0.46 -7.89 13.60
CA GLY A 104 -0.41 -6.90 14.22
C GLY A 104 -1.55 -6.45 13.31
N PHE A 105 -1.25 -6.22 12.03
CA PHE A 105 -2.25 -5.73 11.07
C PHE A 105 -3.27 -6.80 10.65
N TRP A 106 -2.84 -8.05 10.46
CA TRP A 106 -3.72 -9.16 10.09
C TRP A 106 -4.28 -9.92 11.30
N ASN A 107 -3.95 -9.49 12.52
CA ASN A 107 -4.27 -10.19 13.77
C ASN A 107 -3.89 -11.68 13.70
N ARG A 108 -2.71 -11.97 13.15
CA ARG A 108 -2.16 -13.32 12.97
C ARG A 108 -0.94 -13.49 13.87
N ASN A 109 -0.64 -14.75 14.20
CA ASN A 109 0.53 -15.10 14.99
C ASN A 109 1.34 -16.18 14.27
N TYR A 110 2.64 -16.21 14.55
CA TYR A 110 3.59 -17.21 14.07
C TYR A 110 3.83 -17.17 12.55
N MET A 111 3.75 -16.00 11.93
CA MET A 111 3.98 -15.82 10.50
C MET A 111 5.40 -16.24 10.07
N ARG A 112 6.40 -16.06 10.94
CA ARG A 112 7.77 -16.55 10.68
C ARG A 112 7.81 -18.07 10.52
N SER A 113 7.03 -18.81 11.32
CA SER A 113 6.94 -20.27 11.20
C SER A 113 6.17 -20.68 9.94
N ASP A 114 5.08 -19.97 9.64
CA ASP A 114 4.30 -20.18 8.41
C ASP A 114 5.16 -19.92 7.15
N TYR A 115 6.04 -18.91 7.18
CA TYR A 115 7.01 -18.63 6.12
C TYR A 115 8.02 -19.78 5.94
N ASN A 116 8.66 -20.22 7.03
CA ASN A 116 9.59 -21.34 6.96
C ASN A 116 8.93 -22.61 6.42
N LEU A 117 7.68 -22.87 6.81
CA LEU A 117 6.89 -23.97 6.29
C LEU A 117 6.59 -23.82 4.79
N ALA A 118 6.30 -22.59 4.34
CA ALA A 118 6.09 -22.29 2.93
C ALA A 118 7.33 -22.63 2.08
N LEU A 119 8.54 -22.34 2.56
CA LEU A 119 9.78 -22.66 1.85
C LEU A 119 10.02 -24.16 1.67
N THR A 120 9.47 -25.00 2.57
CA THR A 120 9.60 -26.46 2.47
C THR A 120 8.63 -27.10 1.47
N ARG A 121 7.62 -26.35 1.00
CA ARG A 121 6.52 -26.89 0.18
C ARG A 121 6.65 -26.37 -1.26
N LYS A 122 6.69 -27.29 -2.22
CA LYS A 122 6.85 -26.94 -3.65
C LYS A 122 5.76 -25.99 -4.17
N LYS A 123 4.49 -26.24 -3.83
CA LYS A 123 3.35 -25.39 -4.25
C LYS A 123 3.46 -23.92 -3.80
N THR A 124 4.09 -23.66 -2.66
CA THR A 124 4.27 -22.29 -2.16
C THR A 124 5.50 -21.62 -2.76
N LEU A 125 6.48 -22.38 -3.27
CA LEU A 125 7.57 -21.82 -4.05
C LEU A 125 7.08 -21.35 -5.42
N ASP A 126 6.21 -22.12 -6.09
CA ASP A 126 5.59 -21.71 -7.35
C ASP A 126 4.82 -20.37 -7.16
N PHE A 127 4.08 -20.25 -6.04
CA PHE A 127 3.40 -19.00 -5.67
C PHE A 127 4.34 -17.82 -5.39
N LEU A 128 5.52 -18.08 -4.80
CA LEU A 128 6.51 -17.03 -4.57
C LEU A 128 7.03 -16.47 -5.90
N ASP A 129 7.22 -17.33 -6.90
CA ASP A 129 7.65 -16.91 -8.23
C ASP A 129 6.54 -16.10 -8.93
N GLU A 130 5.27 -16.50 -8.78
CA GLU A 130 4.12 -15.69 -9.24
C GLU A 130 4.08 -14.30 -8.57
N LEU A 131 4.30 -14.24 -7.25
CA LEU A 131 4.34 -12.97 -6.51
C LEU A 131 5.41 -12.03 -7.03
N LYS A 132 6.60 -12.55 -7.38
CA LYS A 132 7.68 -11.74 -7.96
C LYS A 132 7.27 -11.13 -9.29
N VAL A 133 6.58 -11.89 -10.15
CA VAL A 133 6.07 -11.39 -11.44
C VAL A 133 5.00 -10.30 -11.24
N VAL A 134 4.13 -10.45 -10.24
CA VAL A 134 3.11 -9.42 -9.93
C VAL A 134 3.75 -8.14 -9.40
N PHE A 135 4.80 -8.25 -8.60
CA PHE A 135 5.45 -7.10 -7.97
C PHE A 135 6.58 -6.45 -8.75
N ASP A 136 7.09 -7.08 -9.82
CA ASP A 136 7.92 -6.42 -10.84
C ASP A 136 7.17 -5.34 -11.63
#